data_AF-A0A535D2T0-F1
#
_entry.id   AF-A0A535D2T0-F1
#
_cell.length_a   1.000
_cell.length_b   1.000
_cell.length_c   1.000
_cell.angle_alpha   90.00
_cell.angle_beta   90.00
_cell.angle_gamma   90.00
#
_symmetry.space_group_name_H-M   'P 1'
#
loop_
_entity.id
_entity.type
_entity.pdbx_description
1 polymer ?
#
loop_
_entity_poly.entity_id
_entity_poly.type
_entity_poly.pdbx_seq_one_letter_code
_entity_poly.pdbx_strand_id
1 'polypeptide(L)'
;MRATWMRRTATSPADEAAIAGAACTAADCERAAVVRCAYRDRRGRECTTTWCGQHRVEASGKPYCRRHAGVVGALASWEYVDGLPDVDSRAPALVSWTSNELDSRIRAVLRKVAPSGSPKLVTDPVHQVFTPGMAARRWVMSWKLVDHVSVLHRVSLEVDEGNDCVVRAVVNADLIGEAVPPWIERRRLGLDAPADVDAAQRKAFHDALFRSIELMITRQEVAPRRQTATRHLVAQA
;
A
#
# COMPACT_ATOMS: atom_id res chain seq x y z
N MET A 1 -8.82 17.87 18.60
CA MET A 1 -7.68 17.58 19.49
C MET A 1 -6.46 17.37 18.62
N ARG A 2 -5.48 18.27 18.66
CA ARG A 2 -4.23 18.12 17.89
C ARG A 2 -3.39 17.04 18.57
N ALA A 3 -3.10 15.95 17.89
CA ALA A 3 -2.21 14.93 18.43
C ALA A 3 -0.78 15.51 18.46
N THR A 4 -0.36 15.95 19.64
CA THR A 4 0.96 16.51 19.91
C THR A 4 2.00 15.38 19.94
N TRP A 5 2.29 14.78 18.78
CA TRP A 5 3.39 13.84 18.65
C TRP A 5 4.69 14.63 18.69
N MET A 6 5.29 14.70 19.88
CA MET A 6 6.49 15.46 20.18
C MET A 6 7.54 15.31 19.09
N ARG A 7 7.99 16.47 18.61
CA ARG A 7 9.12 16.65 17.72
C ARG A 7 10.38 16.21 18.49
N ARG A 8 10.73 14.91 18.50
CA ARG A 8 12.06 14.46 18.94
C ARG A 8 13.08 15.07 17.97
N THR A 9 13.77 16.11 18.42
CA THR A 9 14.90 16.74 17.72
C THR A 9 16.25 16.27 18.27
N ALA A 10 16.27 15.53 19.38
CA ALA A 10 17.47 14.95 19.97
C ALA A 10 17.34 13.43 20.15
N THR A 11 18.45 12.72 19.92
CA THR A 11 18.65 11.30 20.28
C THR A 11 18.38 11.14 21.78
N SER A 12 17.51 10.20 22.17
CA SER A 12 17.24 9.97 23.60
C SER A 12 18.35 9.12 24.25
N PRO A 13 18.54 9.14 25.58
CA PRO A 13 19.50 8.26 26.26
C PRO A 13 19.27 6.76 25.96
N ALA A 14 18.01 6.37 25.74
CA ALA A 14 17.66 5.00 25.32
C ALA A 14 18.09 4.71 23.87
N ASP A 15 18.08 5.71 22.99
CA ASP A 15 18.61 5.58 21.63
C ASP A 15 20.14 5.51 21.66
N GLU A 16 20.81 6.31 22.48
CA GLU A 16 22.27 6.25 22.68
C GLU A 16 22.71 4.87 23.18
N ALA A 17 22.03 4.34 24.21
CA ALA A 17 22.29 2.99 24.72
C ALA A 17 22.03 1.89 23.67
N ALA A 18 20.99 2.04 22.84
CA ALA A 18 20.69 1.08 21.77
C ALA A 18 21.69 1.13 20.60
N ILE A 19 22.33 2.28 20.36
CA ILE A 19 23.31 2.47 19.28
C ILE A 19 24.72 2.09 19.74
N ALA A 20 25.04 2.25 21.03
CA ALA A 20 26.35 1.99 21.60
C ALA A 20 26.84 0.55 21.30
N GLY A 21 27.83 0.43 20.43
CA GLY A 21 28.41 -0.86 20.02
C GLY A 21 27.51 -1.71 19.10
N ALA A 22 26.35 -1.20 18.67
CA ALA A 22 25.43 -1.93 17.82
C ALA A 22 25.91 -1.95 16.35
N ALA A 23 25.73 -3.09 15.69
CA ALA A 23 25.93 -3.23 14.25
C ALA A 23 24.72 -2.71 13.46
N CYS A 24 24.93 -2.39 12.18
CA CYS A 24 23.85 -2.08 11.26
C CYS A 24 22.95 -3.31 11.03
N THR A 25 21.63 -3.13 11.05
CA THR A 25 20.64 -4.21 10.80
C THR A 25 20.50 -4.57 9.30
N ALA A 26 21.26 -3.92 8.42
CA ALA A 26 21.24 -4.25 6.99
C ALA A 26 21.92 -5.60 6.79
N ALA A 27 21.33 -6.46 5.93
CA ALA A 27 21.97 -7.70 5.52
C ALA A 27 23.37 -7.41 4.96
N ASP A 28 24.33 -8.26 5.33
CA ASP A 28 25.73 -8.20 4.88
C ASP A 28 26.43 -6.85 5.14
N CYS A 29 25.99 -6.11 6.18
CA CYS A 29 26.62 -4.84 6.57
C CYS A 29 27.26 -4.91 7.95
N GLU A 30 28.58 -4.71 7.99
CA GLU A 30 29.37 -4.76 9.23
C GLU A 30 29.62 -3.38 9.86
N ARG A 31 29.07 -2.31 9.27
CA ARG A 31 29.29 -0.94 9.78
C ARG A 31 28.60 -0.75 11.14
N ALA A 32 29.23 0.05 11.99
CA ALA A 32 28.61 0.50 13.24
C ALA A 32 27.30 1.28 12.95
N ALA A 33 26.29 1.02 13.77
CA ALA A 33 25.09 1.82 13.77
C ALA A 33 25.38 3.23 14.31
N VAL A 34 24.65 4.21 13.77
CA VAL A 34 24.75 5.60 14.21
C VAL A 34 23.38 6.18 14.56
N VAL A 35 22.30 5.49 14.20
CA VAL A 35 20.93 5.87 14.51
C VAL A 35 20.09 4.63 14.81
N ARG A 36 19.08 4.81 15.66
CA ARG A 36 17.95 3.89 15.78
C ARG A 36 16.81 4.39 14.88
N CYS A 37 16.03 3.48 14.32
CA CYS A 37 14.85 3.87 13.55
C CYS A 37 13.84 4.62 14.45
N ALA A 38 13.46 5.83 14.06
CA ALA A 38 12.57 6.69 14.84
C ALA A 38 11.07 6.33 14.75
N TYR A 39 10.72 5.16 14.19
CA TYR A 39 9.33 4.77 14.00
C TYR A 39 8.72 4.29 15.32
N ARG A 40 7.56 4.87 15.67
CA ARG A 40 6.75 4.49 16.81
C ARG A 40 5.30 4.38 16.37
N ASP A 41 4.71 3.20 16.51
CA ASP A 41 3.32 2.98 16.11
C ASP A 41 2.33 3.66 17.08
N ARG A 42 1.05 3.65 16.70
CA ARG A 42 -0.05 4.20 17.53
C ARG A 42 -0.16 3.59 18.93
N ARG A 43 0.33 2.36 19.13
CA ARG A 43 0.31 1.65 20.42
C ARG A 43 1.55 1.97 21.26
N GLY A 44 2.44 2.81 20.73
CA GLY A 44 3.68 3.21 21.35
C GLY A 44 4.82 2.21 21.16
N ARG A 45 4.65 1.15 20.37
CA ARG A 45 5.73 0.20 20.06
C ARG A 45 6.72 0.86 19.12
N GLU A 46 7.99 0.70 19.42
CA GLU A 46 9.08 1.28 18.66
C GLU A 46 9.73 0.23 17.76
N CYS A 47 10.25 0.67 16.62
CA CYS A 47 11.18 -0.16 15.86
C CYS A 47 12.48 -0.32 16.66
N THR A 48 12.98 -1.54 16.75
CA THR A 48 14.21 -1.87 17.49
C THR A 48 15.45 -1.90 16.60
N THR A 49 15.29 -1.67 15.29
CA THR A 49 16.40 -1.75 14.32
C THR A 49 17.32 -0.52 14.40
N THR A 50 18.61 -0.78 14.15
CA THR A 50 19.70 0.20 14.20
C THR A 50 20.40 0.26 12.84
N TRP A 51 20.82 1.45 12.40
CA TRP A 51 21.31 1.66 11.04
C TRP A 51 22.53 2.55 11.00
N CYS A 52 23.46 2.24 10.07
CA CYS A 52 24.60 3.08 9.77
C CYS A 52 24.18 4.29 8.91
N GLY A 53 25.09 5.24 8.71
CA GLY A 53 24.82 6.44 7.92
C GLY A 53 24.45 6.19 6.45
N GLN A 54 24.79 5.02 5.89
CA GLN A 54 24.45 4.65 4.52
C GLN A 54 23.07 4.00 4.38
N HIS A 55 22.59 3.32 5.43
CA HIS A 55 21.35 2.54 5.35
C HIS A 55 20.17 3.19 6.08
N ARG A 56 20.40 4.29 6.79
CA ARG A 56 19.32 5.14 7.28
C ARG A 56 18.68 5.91 6.13
N VAL A 57 17.39 6.18 6.23
CA VAL A 57 16.65 7.03 5.30
C VAL A 57 16.01 8.15 6.10
N GLU A 58 16.27 9.39 5.72
CA GLU A 58 15.61 10.56 6.31
C GLU A 58 14.22 10.74 5.70
N ALA A 59 13.18 10.80 6.52
CA ALA A 59 11.83 11.16 6.11
C ALA A 59 11.23 12.10 7.15
N SER A 60 10.54 13.16 6.72
CA SER A 60 9.92 14.14 7.63
C SER A 60 10.86 14.66 8.74
N GLY A 61 12.16 14.78 8.43
CA GLY A 61 13.20 15.27 9.35
C GLY A 61 13.61 14.27 10.45
N LYS A 62 13.36 12.98 10.28
CA LYS A 62 13.77 11.92 11.22
C LYS A 62 14.41 10.73 10.49
N PRO A 63 15.35 10.01 11.14
CA PRO A 63 15.97 8.83 10.57
C PRO A 63 15.08 7.59 10.73
N TYR A 64 14.89 6.85 9.65
CA TYR A 64 14.12 5.60 9.62
C TYR A 64 14.92 4.48 8.95
N CYS A 65 14.51 3.23 9.24
CA CYS A 65 14.86 2.11 8.38
C CYS A 65 14.17 2.27 7.02
N ARG A 66 14.69 1.65 5.97
CA ARG A 66 14.09 1.68 4.61
C ARG A 66 12.60 1.36 4.61
N ARG A 67 12.19 0.37 5.42
CA ARG A 67 10.80 -0.06 5.56
C ARG A 67 9.92 1.08 6.10
N HIS A 68 10.28 1.65 7.25
CA HIS A 68 9.47 2.68 7.91
C HIS A 68 9.56 4.03 7.21
N ALA A 69 10.66 4.31 6.51
CA ALA A 69 10.71 5.45 5.59
C ALA A 69 9.68 5.32 4.47
N GLY A 70 9.52 4.13 3.89
CA GLY A 70 8.48 3.87 2.88
C GLY A 70 7.06 4.03 3.44
N VAL A 71 6.83 3.61 4.68
CA VAL A 71 5.54 3.83 5.36
C VAL A 71 5.29 5.32 5.60
N VAL A 72 6.24 6.05 6.19
CA VAL A 72 6.10 7.48 6.48
C VAL A 72 5.95 8.29 5.19
N GLY A 73 6.72 7.96 4.15
CA GLY A 73 6.63 8.61 2.84
C GLY A 73 5.29 8.39 2.14
N ALA A 74 4.59 7.28 2.43
CA ALA A 74 3.25 7.03 1.91
C ALA A 74 2.18 7.95 2.53
N LEU A 75 2.39 8.44 3.76
CA LEU A 75 1.40 9.20 4.53
C LEU A 75 1.43 10.69 4.19
N ALA A 76 1.22 11.04 2.92
CA ALA A 76 1.37 12.38 2.36
C ALA A 76 0.64 13.51 3.11
N SER A 77 -0.41 13.20 3.89
CA SER A 77 -0.96 14.12 4.89
C SER A 77 -1.28 13.39 6.19
N TRP A 78 -0.45 13.65 7.19
CA TRP A 78 -0.56 13.13 8.56
C TRP A 78 -1.88 13.54 9.25
N GLU A 79 -2.59 14.53 8.71
CA GLU A 79 -3.87 15.04 9.22
C GLU A 79 -5.02 14.03 9.08
N TYR A 80 -4.88 13.04 8.19
CA TYR A 80 -5.90 12.01 7.92
C TYR A 80 -5.58 10.65 8.52
N VAL A 81 -4.61 10.57 9.44
CA VAL A 81 -4.13 9.32 10.02
C VAL A 81 -4.34 9.32 11.53
N ASP A 82 -5.09 8.35 12.04
CA ASP A 82 -5.29 8.15 13.48
C ASP A 82 -4.11 7.36 14.08
N GLY A 83 -2.95 8.02 14.13
CA GLY A 83 -1.69 7.44 14.60
C GLY A 83 -1.01 6.52 13.57
N LEU A 84 0.31 6.38 13.69
CA LEU A 84 1.09 5.58 12.75
C LEU A 84 0.65 4.09 12.78
N PRO A 85 0.63 3.42 11.61
CA PRO A 85 0.30 2.00 11.53
C PRO A 85 1.20 1.15 12.43
N ASP A 86 0.73 -0.05 12.78
CA ASP A 86 1.47 -1.00 13.59
C ASP A 86 2.90 -1.18 13.05
N VAL A 87 3.90 -1.30 13.94
CA VAL A 87 5.33 -1.33 13.57
C VAL A 87 5.65 -2.37 12.50
N ASP A 88 4.87 -3.45 12.47
CA ASP A 88 4.98 -4.55 11.54
C ASP A 88 4.03 -4.51 10.35
N SER A 89 3.27 -3.44 10.17
CA SER A 89 2.48 -3.24 8.96
C SER A 89 3.33 -2.68 7.82
N ARG A 90 3.09 -3.17 6.61
CA ARG A 90 3.58 -2.60 5.34
C ARG A 90 2.45 -2.06 4.47
N ALA A 91 1.21 -2.08 4.97
CA ALA A 91 0.01 -1.78 4.19
C ALA A 91 0.05 -0.41 3.49
N PRO A 92 0.38 0.72 4.18
CA PRO A 92 0.42 2.03 3.52
C PRO A 92 1.49 2.10 2.42
N ALA A 93 2.67 1.52 2.68
CA ALA A 93 3.77 1.48 1.73
C ALA A 93 3.39 0.64 0.49
N LEU A 94 2.71 -0.48 0.69
CA LEU A 94 2.27 -1.33 -0.41
C LEU A 94 1.21 -0.65 -1.28
N VAL A 95 0.21 0.00 -0.67
CA VAL A 95 -0.79 0.81 -1.41
C VAL A 95 -0.08 1.92 -2.18
N SER A 96 0.76 2.71 -1.51
CA SER A 96 1.46 3.83 -2.14
C SER A 96 2.30 3.40 -3.33
N TRP A 97 3.11 2.36 -3.16
CA TRP A 97 4.00 1.88 -4.21
C TRP A 97 3.21 1.35 -5.40
N THR A 98 2.21 0.50 -5.16
CA THR A 98 1.37 -0.05 -6.24
C THR A 98 0.58 1.06 -6.95
N SER A 99 0.09 2.05 -6.20
CA SER A 99 -0.61 3.19 -6.77
C SER A 99 0.28 4.05 -7.65
N ASN A 100 1.52 4.32 -7.22
CA ASN A 100 2.47 5.12 -8.00
C ASN A 100 2.82 4.45 -9.33
N GLU A 101 2.98 3.12 -9.34
CA GLU A 101 3.24 2.33 -10.54
C GLU A 101 2.06 2.36 -11.54
N LEU A 102 0.83 2.50 -11.04
CA LEU A 102 -0.39 2.50 -11.85
C LEU A 102 -0.95 3.90 -12.18
N ASP A 103 -0.49 4.95 -11.50
CA ASP A 103 -1.10 6.29 -11.52
C ASP A 103 -1.31 6.83 -12.94
N SER A 104 -0.25 6.88 -13.74
CA SER A 104 -0.31 7.46 -15.10
C SER A 104 -1.32 6.73 -15.99
N ARG A 105 -1.39 5.40 -15.89
CA ARG A 105 -2.29 4.54 -16.68
C ARG A 105 -3.74 4.68 -16.22
N ILE A 106 -3.99 4.71 -14.90
CA ILE A 106 -5.33 4.91 -14.33
C ILE A 106 -5.87 6.29 -14.72
N ARG A 107 -5.04 7.34 -14.63
CA ARG A 107 -5.43 8.68 -15.10
C ARG A 107 -5.73 8.71 -16.60
N ALA A 108 -4.97 7.97 -17.41
CA ALA A 108 -5.21 7.90 -18.84
C ALA A 108 -6.56 7.25 -19.18
N VAL A 109 -6.90 6.11 -18.58
CA VAL A 109 -8.19 5.45 -18.84
C VAL A 109 -9.37 6.26 -18.31
N LEU A 110 -9.26 6.89 -17.13
CA LEU A 110 -10.32 7.76 -16.60
C LEU A 110 -10.57 8.98 -17.49
N ARG A 111 -9.51 9.57 -18.07
CA ARG A 111 -9.65 10.65 -19.06
C ARG A 111 -10.30 10.17 -20.36
N LYS A 112 -10.02 8.94 -20.79
CA LYS A 112 -10.60 8.37 -22.01
C LYS A 112 -12.12 8.17 -21.91
N VAL A 113 -12.62 7.79 -20.73
CA VAL A 113 -14.06 7.58 -20.49
C VAL A 113 -14.78 8.84 -20.00
N ALA A 114 -14.07 9.96 -19.87
CA ALA A 114 -14.65 11.17 -19.33
C ALA A 114 -15.72 11.75 -20.27
N PRO A 115 -16.93 12.08 -19.77
CA PRO A 115 -17.96 12.68 -20.60
C PRO A 115 -17.58 14.10 -21.05
N SER A 116 -18.25 14.55 -22.12
CA SER A 116 -18.28 15.96 -22.48
C SER A 116 -18.89 16.77 -21.32
N GLY A 117 -18.21 17.86 -20.89
CA GLY A 117 -18.68 18.67 -19.75
C GLY A 117 -17.65 18.92 -18.65
N SER A 118 -16.36 18.95 -19.00
CA SER A 118 -15.23 19.30 -18.12
C SER A 118 -15.19 18.61 -16.74
N PRO A 119 -15.36 17.27 -16.66
CA PRO A 119 -15.17 16.55 -15.41
C PRO A 119 -13.72 16.70 -14.91
N LYS A 120 -13.56 16.72 -13.58
CA LYS A 120 -12.28 16.87 -12.91
C LYS A 120 -11.76 15.51 -12.46
N LEU A 121 -10.46 15.31 -12.60
CA LEU A 121 -9.76 14.16 -12.05
C LEU A 121 -9.17 14.55 -10.69
N VAL A 122 -9.65 13.91 -9.64
CA VAL A 122 -9.21 14.12 -8.26
C VAL A 122 -8.48 12.88 -7.77
N THR A 123 -7.43 13.09 -6.99
CA THR A 123 -6.70 12.02 -6.32
C THR A 123 -6.82 12.19 -4.83
N ASP A 124 -7.36 11.18 -4.16
CA ASP A 124 -7.28 11.09 -2.72
C ASP A 124 -5.95 10.40 -2.39
N PRO A 125 -5.06 11.06 -1.63
CA PRO A 125 -3.80 10.44 -1.22
C PRO A 125 -4.05 9.21 -0.34
N VAL A 126 -3.00 8.45 -0.04
CA VAL A 126 -3.10 7.31 0.88
C VAL A 126 -3.68 7.78 2.21
N HIS A 127 -4.84 7.24 2.56
CA HIS A 127 -5.55 7.56 3.78
C HIS A 127 -6.11 6.29 4.41
N GLN A 128 -6.44 6.40 5.69
CA GLN A 128 -7.03 5.31 6.43
C GLN A 128 -8.56 5.32 6.26
N VAL A 129 -9.15 4.15 6.01
CA VAL A 129 -10.59 3.94 6.01
C VAL A 129 -10.95 3.02 7.19
N PHE A 130 -12.02 3.39 7.90
CA PHE A 130 -12.59 2.58 8.96
C PHE A 130 -13.91 1.95 8.46
N THR A 131 -13.97 0.63 8.44
CA THR A 131 -15.19 -0.10 8.12
C THR A 131 -15.79 -0.64 9.43
N PRO A 132 -16.99 -0.20 9.82
CA PRO A 132 -17.66 -0.73 11.00
C PRO A 132 -17.73 -2.27 10.96
N GLY A 133 -17.36 -2.92 12.07
CA GLY A 133 -17.35 -4.39 12.17
C GLY A 133 -16.08 -5.07 11.66
N MET A 134 -15.14 -4.35 11.02
CA MET A 134 -13.81 -4.88 10.74
C MET A 134 -12.81 -4.48 11.82
N ALA A 135 -12.09 -5.47 12.37
CA ALA A 135 -11.07 -5.25 13.39
C ALA A 135 -9.80 -4.58 12.83
N ALA A 136 -9.49 -4.80 11.56
CA ALA A 136 -8.31 -4.26 10.91
C ALA A 136 -8.62 -2.97 10.14
N ARG A 137 -7.74 -1.98 10.25
CA ARG A 137 -7.79 -0.76 9.45
C ARG A 137 -7.43 -1.06 8.01
N ARG A 138 -8.00 -0.30 7.09
CA ARG A 138 -7.70 -0.40 5.66
C ARG A 138 -7.02 0.86 5.18
N TRP A 139 -6.00 0.70 4.36
CA TRP A 139 -5.29 1.78 3.71
C TRP A 139 -5.75 1.88 2.26
N VAL A 140 -6.12 3.08 1.83
CA VAL A 140 -6.74 3.30 0.53
C VAL A 140 -6.08 4.48 -0.17
N MET A 141 -5.85 4.34 -1.47
CA MET A 141 -5.55 5.44 -2.38
C MET A 141 -6.58 5.40 -3.52
N SER A 142 -7.12 6.56 -3.91
CA SER A 142 -8.19 6.61 -4.91
C SER A 142 -7.96 7.66 -5.98
N TRP A 143 -8.37 7.32 -7.21
CA TRP A 143 -8.59 8.26 -8.30
C TRP A 143 -10.09 8.39 -8.53
N LYS A 144 -10.57 9.62 -8.68
CA LYS A 144 -11.97 9.93 -8.91
C LYS A 144 -12.12 10.81 -10.13
N LEU A 145 -12.99 10.41 -11.04
CA LEU A 145 -13.53 11.31 -12.05
C LEU A 145 -14.83 11.89 -11.48
N VAL A 146 -14.89 13.21 -11.30
CA VAL A 146 -16.02 13.91 -10.70
C VAL A 146 -16.54 14.98 -11.64
N ASP A 147 -17.85 15.19 -11.67
CA ASP A 147 -18.47 16.33 -12.32
C ASP A 147 -19.05 17.30 -11.27
N HIS A 148 -19.94 18.21 -11.69
CA HIS A 148 -20.57 19.16 -10.79
C HIS A 148 -21.67 18.56 -9.89
N VAL A 149 -22.07 17.30 -10.12
CA VAL A 149 -23.18 16.63 -9.42
C VAL A 149 -22.69 15.45 -8.57
N SER A 150 -21.70 14.70 -9.04
CA SER A 150 -21.33 13.42 -8.43
C SER A 150 -19.93 12.89 -8.80
N VAL A 151 -19.58 11.76 -8.20
CA VAL A 151 -18.44 10.94 -8.61
C VAL A 151 -18.91 10.00 -9.73
N LEU A 152 -18.39 10.18 -10.94
CA LEU A 152 -18.71 9.37 -12.11
C LEU A 152 -17.99 8.02 -12.08
N HIS A 153 -16.70 8.05 -11.74
CA HIS A 153 -15.87 6.86 -11.59
C HIS A 153 -14.95 7.00 -10.39
N ARG A 154 -14.82 5.94 -9.61
CA ARG A 154 -13.82 5.83 -8.54
C ARG A 154 -13.02 4.54 -8.73
N VAL A 155 -11.71 4.67 -8.82
CA VAL A 155 -10.77 3.56 -8.76
C VAL A 155 -10.03 3.66 -7.44
N SER A 156 -9.95 2.56 -6.70
CA SER A 156 -9.21 2.52 -5.44
C SER A 156 -8.32 1.29 -5.38
N LEU A 157 -7.12 1.47 -4.83
CA LEU A 157 -6.30 0.36 -4.35
C LEU A 157 -6.35 0.33 -2.83
N GLU A 158 -6.54 -0.87 -2.29
CA GLU A 158 -6.72 -1.07 -0.86
C GLU A 158 -5.80 -2.18 -0.33
N VAL A 159 -5.28 -1.99 0.88
CA VAL A 159 -4.57 -3.04 1.63
C VAL A 159 -5.05 -3.01 3.07
N ASP A 160 -5.42 -4.17 3.59
CA ASP A 160 -5.83 -4.34 4.98
C ASP A 160 -4.60 -4.45 5.89
N GLU A 161 -4.59 -3.72 7.02
CA GLU A 161 -3.50 -3.77 7.99
C GLU A 161 -3.38 -5.17 8.64
N GLY A 162 -4.49 -5.91 8.74
CA GLY A 162 -4.53 -7.28 9.25
C GLY A 162 -4.04 -8.33 8.26
N ASN A 163 -3.93 -7.98 6.96
CA ASN A 163 -3.33 -8.81 5.93
C ASN A 163 -2.60 -7.90 4.93
N ASP A 164 -1.45 -7.40 5.36
CA ASP A 164 -0.66 -6.39 4.64
C ASP A 164 0.08 -6.92 3.39
N CYS A 165 -0.29 -8.13 2.95
CA CYS A 165 0.31 -8.84 1.82
C CYS A 165 -0.59 -8.86 0.57
N VAL A 166 -1.86 -8.48 0.69
CA VAL A 166 -2.85 -8.55 -0.40
C VAL A 166 -3.21 -7.14 -0.85
N VAL A 167 -3.11 -6.89 -2.16
CA VAL A 167 -3.63 -5.68 -2.80
C VAL A 167 -5.02 -5.99 -3.37
N ARG A 168 -5.98 -5.12 -3.05
CA ARG A 168 -7.35 -5.16 -3.57
C ARG A 168 -7.53 -4.01 -4.56
N ALA A 169 -8.14 -4.27 -5.71
CA ALA A 169 -8.57 -3.23 -6.65
C ALA A 169 -10.10 -3.11 -6.64
N VAL A 170 -10.59 -1.89 -6.43
CA VAL A 170 -12.02 -1.58 -6.33
C VAL A 170 -12.39 -0.51 -7.36
N VAL A 171 -13.45 -0.74 -8.12
CA VAL A 171 -14.01 0.22 -9.09
C VAL A 171 -15.48 0.47 -8.74
N ASN A 172 -15.87 1.72 -8.48
CA ASN A 172 -17.25 2.10 -8.15
C ASN A 172 -17.89 1.30 -7.00
N ALA A 173 -17.08 0.85 -6.04
CA ALA A 173 -17.42 -0.04 -4.91
C ALA A 173 -17.42 -1.54 -5.21
N ASP A 174 -17.26 -1.95 -6.47
CA ASP A 174 -17.11 -3.36 -6.84
C ASP A 174 -15.66 -3.80 -6.68
N LEU A 175 -15.46 -4.91 -5.97
CA LEU A 175 -14.16 -5.56 -5.87
C LEU A 175 -13.86 -6.27 -7.19
N ILE A 176 -12.84 -5.80 -7.89
CA ILE A 176 -12.46 -6.31 -9.21
C ILE A 176 -11.43 -7.43 -9.10
N GLY A 177 -10.64 -7.43 -8.03
CA GLY A 177 -9.70 -8.50 -7.77
C GLY A 177 -8.88 -8.27 -6.51
N GLU A 178 -8.30 -9.37 -6.05
CA GLU A 178 -7.34 -9.42 -4.95
C GLU A 178 -6.14 -10.24 -5.40
N ALA A 179 -4.94 -9.76 -5.09
CA ALA A 179 -3.73 -10.50 -5.44
C ALA A 179 -2.61 -10.23 -4.43
N VAL A 180 -1.82 -11.27 -4.16
CA VAL A 180 -0.55 -11.15 -3.46
C VAL A 180 0.52 -10.82 -4.51
N PRO A 181 1.26 -9.71 -4.38
CA PRO A 181 2.32 -9.44 -5.32
C PRO A 181 3.47 -10.46 -5.24
N PRO A 182 4.07 -10.86 -6.37
CA PRO A 182 4.99 -12.00 -6.44
C PRO A 182 6.24 -11.83 -5.56
N TRP A 183 6.76 -10.61 -5.40
CA TRP A 183 7.90 -10.36 -4.50
C TRP A 183 7.54 -10.49 -3.02
N ILE A 184 6.27 -10.31 -2.65
CA ILE A 184 5.80 -10.57 -1.29
C ILE A 184 5.69 -12.07 -1.06
N GLU A 185 5.12 -12.81 -2.01
CA GLU A 185 5.01 -14.27 -1.94
C GLU A 185 6.38 -14.94 -1.83
N ARG A 186 7.33 -14.60 -2.71
CA ARG A 186 8.70 -15.14 -2.66
C ARG A 186 9.40 -14.81 -1.34
N ARG A 187 9.30 -13.57 -0.86
CA ARG A 187 9.86 -13.16 0.44
C ARG A 187 9.30 -13.98 1.60
N ARG A 188 8.01 -14.36 1.57
CA ARG A 188 7.40 -15.23 2.59
C ARG A 188 7.91 -16.66 2.53
N LEU A 189 8.30 -17.13 1.34
CA LEU A 189 8.89 -18.44 1.11
C LEU A 189 10.41 -18.46 1.32
N GLY A 190 11.04 -17.33 1.65
CA GLY A 190 12.51 -17.22 1.76
C GLY A 190 13.21 -17.38 0.40
N LEU A 191 12.51 -17.12 -0.70
CA LEU A 191 13.05 -17.25 -2.05
C LEU A 191 13.53 -15.90 -2.57
N ASP A 192 14.73 -15.91 -3.14
CA ASP A 192 15.25 -14.80 -3.93
C ASP A 192 14.99 -15.02 -5.42
N ALA A 193 14.97 -13.91 -6.17
CA ALA A 193 14.89 -13.95 -7.62
C ALA A 193 15.98 -13.04 -8.21
N PRO A 194 16.59 -13.43 -9.35
CA PRO A 194 17.41 -12.53 -10.14
C PRO A 194 16.70 -11.20 -10.42
N ALA A 195 17.45 -10.10 -10.50
CA ALA A 195 16.88 -8.75 -10.57
C ALA A 195 16.01 -8.52 -11.82
N ASP A 196 16.37 -9.12 -12.95
CA ASP A 196 15.61 -9.11 -14.20
C ASP A 196 14.30 -9.89 -14.08
N VAL A 197 14.33 -11.05 -13.44
CA VAL A 197 13.13 -11.87 -13.16
C VAL A 197 12.18 -11.13 -12.20
N ASP A 198 12.72 -10.51 -11.14
CA ASP A 198 11.94 -9.71 -10.20
C ASP A 198 11.26 -8.52 -10.91
N ALA A 199 12.01 -7.79 -11.75
CA ALA A 199 11.48 -6.68 -12.53
C ALA A 199 10.38 -7.12 -13.51
N ALA A 200 10.59 -8.23 -14.23
CA ALA A 200 9.61 -8.78 -15.16
C ALA A 200 8.32 -9.20 -14.44
N GLN A 201 8.43 -9.87 -13.30
CA GLN A 201 7.28 -10.31 -12.51
C GLN A 201 6.51 -9.15 -11.87
N ARG A 202 7.21 -8.11 -11.40
CA ARG A 202 6.58 -6.86 -10.94
C ARG A 202 5.77 -6.20 -12.06
N LYS A 203 6.37 -6.07 -13.24
CA LYS A 203 5.70 -5.50 -14.41
C LYS A 203 4.46 -6.31 -14.79
N ALA A 204 4.58 -7.64 -14.85
CA ALA A 204 3.46 -8.52 -15.19
C ALA A 204 2.30 -8.40 -14.18
N PHE A 205 2.62 -8.31 -12.88
CA PHE A 205 1.63 -8.08 -11.83
C PHE A 205 0.87 -6.76 -12.03
N HIS A 206 1.58 -5.65 -12.25
CA HIS A 206 0.95 -4.35 -12.51
C HIS A 206 0.14 -4.33 -13.81
N ASP A 207 0.63 -4.99 -14.86
CA ASP A 207 -0.08 -5.09 -16.13
C ASP A 207 -1.39 -5.87 -15.98
N ALA A 208 -1.38 -6.99 -15.25
CA ALA A 208 -2.59 -7.76 -14.97
C ALA A 208 -3.59 -6.96 -14.12
N LEU A 209 -3.14 -6.31 -13.05
CA LEU A 209 -3.99 -5.50 -12.19
C LEU A 209 -4.63 -4.33 -12.94
N PHE A 210 -3.84 -3.61 -13.75
CA PHE A 210 -4.35 -2.53 -14.59
C PHE A 210 -5.35 -3.03 -15.62
N ARG A 211 -5.09 -4.16 -16.28
CA ARG A 211 -6.00 -4.73 -17.29
C ARG A 211 -7.37 -5.00 -16.69
N SER A 212 -7.45 -5.59 -15.49
CA SER A 212 -8.72 -5.81 -14.81
C SER A 212 -9.46 -4.50 -14.50
N ILE A 213 -8.73 -3.47 -14.04
CA ILE A 213 -9.30 -2.14 -13.79
C ILE A 213 -9.82 -1.50 -15.10
N GLU A 214 -9.03 -1.55 -16.17
CA GLU A 214 -9.37 -0.96 -17.47
C GLU A 214 -10.63 -1.60 -18.06
N LEU A 215 -10.75 -2.92 -18.02
CA LEU A 215 -11.92 -3.66 -18.51
C LEU A 215 -13.20 -3.20 -17.78
N MET A 216 -13.13 -3.03 -16.47
CA MET A 216 -14.27 -2.55 -15.67
C MET A 216 -14.64 -1.10 -15.95
N ILE A 217 -13.65 -0.21 -16.04
CA ILE A 217 -13.89 1.22 -16.33
C ILE A 217 -14.49 1.41 -17.73
N THR A 218 -14.00 0.68 -18.71
CA THR A 218 -14.44 0.77 -20.11
C THR A 218 -15.71 -0.04 -20.39
N ARG A 219 -16.25 -0.76 -19.39
CA ARG A 219 -17.38 -1.71 -19.51
C ARG A 219 -17.15 -2.80 -20.56
N GLN A 220 -15.90 -3.13 -20.83
CA GLN A 220 -15.54 -4.32 -21.59
C GLN A 220 -15.42 -5.49 -20.60
N GLU A 221 -16.56 -6.01 -20.12
CA GLU A 221 -16.53 -7.16 -19.22
C GLU A 221 -15.94 -8.40 -19.92
N VAL A 222 -15.01 -9.08 -19.24
CA VAL A 222 -14.84 -10.53 -19.44
C VAL A 222 -15.91 -11.20 -18.57
N ALA A 223 -17.05 -11.51 -19.18
CA ALA A 223 -18.11 -12.23 -18.49
C ALA A 223 -17.56 -13.54 -17.89
N PRO A 224 -17.74 -13.80 -16.57
CA PRO A 224 -17.44 -15.13 -16.04
C PRO A 224 -18.41 -16.12 -16.67
N ARG A 225 -17.88 -17.19 -17.28
CA ARG A 225 -18.68 -18.34 -17.72
C ARG A 225 -19.40 -18.91 -16.51
N ARG A 226 -20.68 -18.55 -16.35
CA ARG A 226 -21.61 -19.36 -15.55
C ARG A 226 -21.72 -20.71 -16.26
N GLN A 227 -21.05 -21.73 -15.73
CA GLN A 227 -21.42 -23.11 -16.02
C GLN A 227 -22.80 -23.31 -15.41
N THR A 228 -23.83 -23.22 -16.24
CA THR A 228 -25.17 -23.69 -15.90
C THR A 228 -25.07 -25.20 -15.77
N ALA A 229 -24.94 -25.70 -14.55
CA ALA A 229 -25.14 -27.11 -14.26
C ALA A 229 -26.62 -27.43 -14.49
N THR A 230 -26.93 -27.96 -15.66
CA THR A 230 -28.23 -28.59 -15.94
C THR A 230 -28.37 -29.81 -15.04
N ARG A 231 -29.06 -29.67 -13.91
CA ARG A 231 -29.54 -30.83 -13.14
C ARG A 231 -30.64 -31.50 -13.96
N HIS A 232 -30.30 -32.61 -14.62
CA HIS A 232 -31.31 -33.57 -15.06
C HIS A 232 -31.90 -34.25 -13.81
N LEU A 233 -33.16 -33.96 -13.54
CA LEU A 233 -34.04 -34.78 -12.73
C LEU A 233 -34.23 -36.12 -13.47
N VAL A 234 -33.66 -37.19 -12.92
CA VAL A 234 -34.13 -38.55 -13.22
C VAL A 234 -35.03 -38.94 -12.06
N ALA A 235 -36.33 -38.97 -12.35
CA ALA A 235 -37.30 -39.69 -11.55
C ALA A 235 -37.09 -41.19 -11.76
N GLN A 236 -36.96 -41.96 -10.69
CA GLN A 236 -37.20 -43.39 -10.71
C GLN A 236 -38.21 -43.74 -9.62
N ALA A 237 -39.12 -44.61 -10.04
CA ALA A 237 -40.31 -45.13 -9.38
C ALA A 237 -40.03 -45.96 -8.13
#